data_AF-A0A836U9D6-F1
#
_entry.id   AF-A0A836U9D6-F1
#
_cell.length_a   1.000
_cell.length_b   1.000
_cell.length_c   1.000
_cell.angle_alpha   90.00
_cell.angle_beta   90.00
_cell.angle_gamma   90.00
#
_symmetry.space_group_name_H-M   'P 1'
#
loop_
_entity.id
_entity.type
_entity.pdbx_description
1 polymer ?
#
loop_
_entity_poly.entity_id
_entity_poly.type
_entity_poly.pdbx_seq_one_letter_code
_entity_poly.pdbx_strand_id
1 'polypeptide(L)'
;MSYKPNARTESPPEFWHEAGEHSRKIAQAVNGILNGQTNNTFVVTLEAAASQLIVQFPPARSGGSALLFPQNSSAAELARTTDVYATTTAGQVVINHGSATGGEQFSLVIVS
;
A
#
# COMPACT_ATOMS: atom_id res chain seq x y z
N MET A 1 10.76 -33.54 22.60
CA MET A 1 9.41 -33.17 22.14
C MET A 1 9.42 -33.17 20.62
N SER A 2 8.40 -33.79 20.02
CA SER A 2 8.25 -34.06 18.57
C SER A 2 7.55 -32.89 17.87
N TYR A 3 7.94 -32.58 16.63
CA TYR A 3 7.29 -31.58 15.78
C TYR A 3 6.00 -32.16 15.18
N LYS A 4 4.86 -31.48 15.34
CA LYS A 4 3.58 -31.88 14.74
C LYS A 4 3.26 -31.02 13.51
N PRO A 5 3.01 -31.62 12.33
CA PRO A 5 2.48 -30.91 11.17
C PRO A 5 0.96 -30.71 11.33
N ASN A 6 0.44 -29.59 10.82
CA ASN A 6 -0.99 -29.17 10.81
C ASN A 6 -1.53 -28.41 12.04
N ALA A 7 -0.83 -27.38 12.53
CA ALA A 7 -1.52 -26.31 13.25
C ALA A 7 -2.27 -25.42 12.25
N ARG A 8 -3.44 -25.87 11.78
CA ARG A 8 -4.46 -24.95 11.29
C ARG A 8 -4.85 -24.09 12.49
N THR A 9 -4.40 -22.84 12.49
CA THR A 9 -4.81 -21.83 13.46
C THR A 9 -6.31 -21.55 13.25
N GLU A 10 -7.17 -22.26 13.98
CA GLU A 10 -8.63 -22.10 14.00
C GLU A 10 -9.10 -20.83 14.73
N SER A 11 -8.24 -19.83 14.88
CA SER A 11 -8.63 -18.53 15.41
C SER A 11 -8.76 -17.54 14.25
N PRO A 12 -9.94 -16.94 14.01
CA PRO A 12 -10.04 -15.79 13.14
C PRO A 12 -9.00 -14.79 13.62
N PRO A 13 -8.18 -14.24 12.73
CA PRO A 13 -7.12 -13.35 13.15
C PRO A 13 -7.74 -12.14 13.86
N GLU A 14 -7.03 -11.61 14.87
CA GLU A 14 -7.55 -10.68 15.90
C GLU A 14 -8.28 -9.42 15.35
N PHE A 15 -8.15 -9.15 14.06
CA PHE A 15 -8.79 -8.04 13.35
C PHE A 15 -10.32 -8.16 13.12
N TRP A 16 -10.98 -9.26 13.51
CA TRP A 16 -12.41 -9.47 13.26
C TRP A 16 -13.34 -9.18 14.45
N HIS A 17 -12.82 -8.94 15.66
CA HIS A 17 -13.65 -9.03 16.86
C HIS A 17 -14.28 -7.71 17.36
N GLU A 18 -13.79 -6.53 16.94
CA GLU A 18 -14.29 -5.27 17.50
C GLU A 18 -14.45 -4.17 16.44
N ALA A 19 -15.68 -3.96 15.97
CA ALA A 19 -16.03 -2.88 15.05
C ALA A 19 -15.63 -1.47 15.57
N GLY A 20 -15.54 -1.31 16.89
CA GLY A 20 -15.07 -0.09 17.55
C GLY A 20 -13.58 0.17 17.36
N GLU A 21 -12.74 -0.86 17.42
CA GLU A 21 -11.29 -0.78 17.16
C GLU A 21 -11.01 -0.45 15.69
N HIS A 22 -11.79 -0.99 14.76
CA HIS A 22 -11.71 -0.64 13.34
C HIS A 22 -12.02 0.84 13.11
N SER A 23 -13.12 1.32 13.68
CA SER A 23 -13.52 2.72 13.56
C SER A 23 -12.47 3.66 14.15
N ARG A 24 -11.81 3.25 15.24
CA ARG A 24 -10.74 4.03 15.90
C ARG A 24 -9.46 4.09 15.07
N LYS A 25 -9.05 2.99 14.43
CA LYS A 25 -7.88 2.96 13.54
C LYS A 25 -8.13 3.74 12.25
N ILE A 26 -9.34 3.66 11.70
CA ILE A 26 -9.76 4.50 10.57
C ILE A 26 -9.75 5.98 10.98
N ALA A 27 -10.31 6.33 12.13
CA ALA A 27 -10.30 7.70 12.64
C ALA A 27 -8.89 8.21 12.93
N GLN A 28 -7.96 7.37 13.41
CA GLN A 28 -6.55 7.73 13.57
C GLN A 28 -5.88 7.99 12.23
N ALA A 29 -6.12 7.14 11.22
CA ALA A 29 -5.61 7.36 9.87
C ALA A 29 -6.16 8.66 9.25
N VAL A 30 -7.47 8.91 9.41
CA VAL A 30 -8.14 10.14 8.94
C VAL A 30 -7.67 11.38 9.71
N ASN A 31 -7.46 11.30 11.02
CA ASN A 31 -6.91 12.42 11.79
C ASN A 31 -5.44 12.69 11.46
N GLY A 32 -4.66 11.65 11.14
CA GLY A 32 -3.32 11.81 10.54
C GLY A 32 -3.39 12.51 9.19
N ILE A 33 -4.41 12.19 8.38
CA ILE A 33 -4.70 12.90 7.13
C ILE A 33 -4.97 14.39 7.40
N LEU A 34 -5.92 14.70 8.28
CA LEU A 34 -6.41 16.06 8.54
C LEU A 34 -5.40 16.97 9.28
N ASN A 35 -4.51 16.42 10.11
CA ASN A 35 -3.49 17.19 10.84
C ASN A 35 -2.27 17.58 10.00
N GLY A 36 -2.35 17.49 8.66
CA GLY A 36 -1.26 17.89 7.78
C GLY A 36 -0.05 16.94 7.80
N GLN A 37 -0.18 15.76 8.42
CA GLN A 37 0.79 14.66 8.28
C GLN A 37 0.59 13.91 6.95
N THR A 38 -0.24 14.42 6.04
CA THR A 38 -0.50 13.86 4.70
C THR A 38 -0.27 14.83 3.55
N ASN A 39 0.82 15.60 3.62
CA ASN A 39 1.46 16.12 2.41
C ASN A 39 2.31 15.02 1.71
N ASN A 40 1.73 13.82 1.58
CA ASN A 40 2.41 12.60 1.11
C ASN A 40 1.60 11.91 0.01
N THR A 41 0.65 12.65 -0.59
CA THR A 41 -0.09 12.20 -1.77
C THR A 41 0.69 12.62 -3.01
N PHE A 42 1.32 11.65 -3.65
CA PHE A 42 2.08 11.86 -4.88
C PHE A 42 1.28 11.32 -6.06
N VAL A 43 1.30 12.00 -7.20
CA VAL A 43 0.86 11.38 -8.45
C VAL A 43 2.09 10.75 -9.09
N VAL A 44 2.05 9.44 -9.28
CA VAL A 44 3.11 8.68 -9.94
C VAL A 44 2.59 8.19 -11.28
N THR A 45 3.43 8.26 -12.29
CA THR A 45 3.16 7.69 -13.61
C THR A 45 4.10 6.52 -13.83
N LEU A 46 3.57 5.37 -14.19
CA LEU A 46 4.39 4.19 -14.46
C LEU A 46 5.03 4.32 -15.85
N GLU A 47 6.29 3.88 -15.92
CA GLU A 47 7.03 3.81 -17.18
C GLU A 47 6.65 2.55 -17.95
N ALA A 48 6.62 2.67 -19.29
CA ALA A 48 6.35 1.54 -20.16
C ALA A 48 7.43 0.45 -19.99
N ALA A 49 7.02 -0.81 -20.00
CA ALA A 49 7.90 -1.99 -19.92
C ALA A 49 8.79 -2.09 -18.66
N ALA A 50 8.59 -1.22 -17.66
CA ALA A 50 9.13 -1.41 -16.32
C ALA A 50 8.22 -2.36 -15.52
N SER A 51 8.80 -3.05 -14.53
CA SER A 51 8.07 -3.84 -13.53
C SER A 51 8.12 -3.23 -12.12
N GLN A 52 8.88 -2.14 -11.97
CA GLN A 52 9.11 -1.50 -10.70
C GLN A 52 9.34 0.00 -10.89
N LEU A 53 8.78 0.79 -9.98
CA LEU A 53 9.05 2.22 -9.83
C LEU A 53 9.51 2.52 -8.40
N ILE A 54 10.59 3.27 -8.25
CA ILE A 54 11.12 3.68 -6.93
C ILE A 54 10.83 5.17 -6.73
N VAL A 55 10.10 5.48 -5.66
CA VAL A 55 9.75 6.83 -5.25
C VAL A 55 10.55 7.19 -4.01
N GLN A 56 11.45 8.16 -4.12
CA GLN A 56 12.24 8.64 -2.99
C GLN A 56 11.34 9.45 -2.05
N PHE A 57 11.28 9.04 -0.78
CA PHE A 57 10.52 9.72 0.26
C PHE A 57 11.30 9.62 1.57
N PRO A 58 12.20 10.58 1.87
CA PRO A 58 13.06 10.54 3.05
C PRO A 58 12.35 10.29 4.38
N PRO A 59 11.10 10.76 4.60
CA PRO A 59 10.36 10.44 5.83
C PRO A 59 9.82 9.00 5.92
N ALA A 60 9.90 8.20 4.85
CA ALA A 60 9.44 6.79 4.88
C ALA A 60 10.18 5.99 5.96
N ARG A 61 9.41 5.22 6.73
CA ARG A 61 9.93 4.32 7.78
C ARG A 61 9.71 2.87 7.39
N SER A 62 10.58 1.98 7.87
CA SER A 62 10.35 0.53 7.78
C SER A 62 9.10 0.14 8.56
N GLY A 63 8.16 -0.54 7.92
CA GLY A 63 6.86 -0.89 8.52
C GLY A 63 5.75 0.15 8.27
N GLY A 64 6.03 1.21 7.51
CA GLY A 64 4.99 2.07 6.95
C GLY A 64 4.07 1.31 6.00
N SER A 65 2.96 1.93 5.66
CA SER A 65 2.03 1.46 4.64
C SER A 65 2.00 2.45 3.49
N ALA A 66 1.97 1.93 2.26
CA ALA A 66 1.76 2.74 1.07
C ALA A 66 0.47 2.27 0.39
N LEU A 67 -0.41 3.21 0.10
CA LEU A 67 -1.67 2.99 -0.58
C LEU A 67 -1.57 3.53 -1.99
N LEU A 68 -2.04 2.75 -2.96
CA LEU A 68 -2.08 3.12 -4.37
C LEU A 68 -3.52 3.21 -4.84
N PHE A 69 -3.87 4.33 -5.46
CA PHE A 69 -5.20 4.56 -6.01
C PHE A 69 -5.09 4.87 -7.51
N PRO A 70 -5.65 4.03 -8.39
CA PRO A 70 -5.67 4.32 -9.83
C PRO A 70 -6.33 5.67 -10.12
N GLN A 71 -5.72 6.49 -10.98
CA GLN A 71 -6.23 7.81 -11.39
C GLN A 71 -6.78 7.83 -12.82
N ASN A 72 -6.52 6.79 -13.61
CA ASN A 72 -7.05 6.63 -14.96
C ASN A 72 -7.47 5.19 -15.24
N SER A 73 -8.19 4.99 -16.34
CA SER A 73 -8.72 3.68 -16.73
C SER A 73 -7.63 2.65 -17.01
N SER A 74 -6.49 3.06 -17.57
CA SER A 74 -5.35 2.17 -17.81
C SER A 74 -4.72 1.67 -16.52
N ALA A 75 -4.50 2.54 -15.53
CA ALA A 75 -4.03 2.14 -14.20
C ALA A 75 -5.05 1.23 -13.49
N ALA A 76 -6.35 1.51 -13.62
CA ALA A 76 -7.39 0.71 -13.01
C ALA A 76 -7.50 -0.68 -13.66
N GLU A 77 -7.21 -0.80 -14.95
CA GLU A 77 -7.12 -2.08 -15.65
C GLU A 77 -5.86 -2.84 -15.23
N LEU A 78 -4.71 -2.17 -15.16
CA LEU A 78 -3.45 -2.77 -14.72
C LEU A 78 -3.57 -3.35 -13.30
N ALA A 79 -4.17 -2.60 -12.37
CA ALA A 79 -4.40 -3.05 -11.00
C ALA A 79 -5.42 -4.19 -10.86
N ARG A 80 -6.30 -4.39 -11.86
CA ARG A 80 -7.26 -5.50 -11.88
C ARG A 80 -6.70 -6.77 -12.51
N THR A 81 -5.78 -6.61 -13.46
CA THR A 81 -5.22 -7.71 -14.26
C THR A 81 -3.86 -8.19 -13.76
N THR A 82 -3.15 -7.35 -13.00
CA THR A 82 -1.82 -7.66 -12.47
C THR A 82 -1.73 -7.32 -10.98
N ASP A 83 -0.84 -8.01 -10.26
CA ASP A 83 -0.54 -7.68 -8.87
C ASP A 83 0.24 -6.35 -8.82
N VAL A 84 -0.44 -5.27 -8.44
CA VAL A 84 0.17 -3.96 -8.19
C VAL A 84 0.19 -3.69 -6.70
N TYR A 85 1.37 -3.54 -6.12
CA TYR A 85 1.51 -3.27 -4.69
C TYR A 85 2.71 -2.39 -4.38
N ALA A 86 2.62 -1.64 -3.28
CA ALA A 86 3.69 -0.79 -2.79
C ALA A 86 4.33 -1.38 -1.52
N THR A 87 5.64 -1.33 -1.43
CA THR A 87 6.40 -1.64 -0.22
C THR A 87 7.17 -0.41 0.23
N THR A 88 7.09 -0.10 1.52
CA THR A 88 7.85 1.01 2.11
C THR A 88 9.13 0.48 2.75
N THR A 89 10.26 1.06 2.39
CA THR A 89 11.54 0.88 3.08
C THR A 89 11.99 2.22 3.66
N ALA A 90 12.96 2.24 4.57
CA ALA A 90 13.47 3.50 5.10
C ALA A 90 13.95 4.41 3.95
N GLY A 91 13.40 5.62 3.86
CA GLY A 91 13.75 6.62 2.85
C GLY A 91 13.10 6.49 1.46
N GLN A 92 12.34 5.42 1.17
CA GLN A 92 11.73 5.24 -0.15
C GLN A 92 10.50 4.32 -0.16
N VAL A 93 9.71 4.43 -1.22
CA VAL A 93 8.60 3.52 -1.54
C VAL A 93 8.87 2.86 -2.87
N VAL A 94 8.72 1.55 -2.91
CA VAL A 94 8.86 0.74 -4.11
C VAL A 94 7.47 0.30 -4.56
N ILE A 95 7.11 0.65 -5.79
CA ILE A 95 5.87 0.20 -6.42
C ILE A 95 6.26 -0.94 -7.36
N ASN A 96 5.73 -2.12 -7.08
CA ASN A 96 5.87 -3.30 -7.94
C ASN A 96 4.58 -3.42 -8.76
N HIS A 97 4.72 -3.65 -10.06
CA HIS A 97 3.58 -3.74 -10.97
C HIS A 97 3.88 -4.70 -12.12
N GLY A 98 2.82 -5.22 -12.74
CA GLY A 98 2.94 -5.91 -14.02
C GLY A 98 3.39 -4.98 -15.14
N SER A 99 3.60 -5.51 -16.34
CA SER A 99 4.07 -4.75 -17.50
C SER A 99 3.12 -3.59 -17.82
N ALA A 100 3.52 -2.37 -17.47
CA ALA A 100 2.79 -1.15 -17.78
C ALA A 100 2.98 -0.78 -19.26
N THR A 101 1.94 -0.25 -19.88
CA THR A 101 1.98 0.25 -21.27
C THR A 101 2.50 1.67 -21.37
N GLY A 102 2.65 2.35 -20.22
CA GLY A 102 3.11 3.72 -20.11
C GLY A 102 1.93 4.67 -19.98
N GLY A 103 1.99 5.57 -18.99
CA GLY A 103 0.93 6.55 -18.75
C GLY A 103 -0.14 6.08 -17.76
N GLU A 104 -0.03 4.90 -17.17
CA GLU A 104 -0.80 4.49 -16.00
C GLU A 104 -0.46 5.40 -14.82
N GLN A 105 -1.47 6.08 -14.27
CA GLN A 105 -1.31 7.03 -13.19
C GLN A 105 -1.91 6.50 -11.89
N PHE A 106 -1.16 6.61 -10.81
CA PHE A 106 -1.61 6.27 -9.47
C PHE A 106 -1.39 7.44 -8.51
N SER A 107 -2.33 7.65 -7.61
CA SER A 107 -2.09 8.42 -6.40
C SER A 107 -1.47 7.50 -5.35
N LEU A 108 -0.26 7.84 -4.93
CA LEU A 108 0.47 7.19 -3.85
C LEU A 108 0.25 7.96 -2.57
N VAL A 109 -0.29 7.31 -1.54
CA VAL A 109 -0.39 7.86 -0.19
C VAL A 109 0.48 7.03 0.73
N ILE A 110 1.40 7.68 1.44
CA ILE A 110 2.33 7.02 2.37
C ILE A 110 1.87 7.30 3.79
N VAL A 111 1.71 6.26 4.60
CA VAL A 111 1.35 6.33 6.02
C VAL A 111 2.50 5.71 6.82
N SER A 112 3.21 6.52 7.60
CA SER A 112 4.42 6.14 8.34
C SER A 112 4.25 6.19 9.85
#